data_AF-A0A1S3ZGB6-F1
#
_entry.id   AF-A0A1S3ZGB6-F1
#
_cell.length_a   1.000
_cell.length_b   1.000
_cell.length_c   1.000
_cell.angle_alpha   90.00
_cell.angle_beta   90.00
_cell.angle_gamma   90.00
#
_symmetry.space_group_name_H-M   'P 1'
#
loop_
_entity.id
_entity.type
_entity.pdbx_description
1 polymer ?
#
loop_
_entity_poly.entity_id
_entity_poly.type
_entity_poly.pdbx_seq_one_letter_code
_entity_poly.pdbx_strand_id
1 'polypeptide(L)'
;MTNPGSVTMLHKSEEGRFMYVFVALNASIIGWKYFYHIVVVDGTFLKSSHRGIILTASAHDAVGKIFPLAYTVVDSENDASWECFIEMFRQTFGERERMCIVSDRQARILGGSSIVYPEVSHCVCIFHLWNNIKKQFKKNHDRLREVFFAMARAYKIENFNCLIQDMDNIDKRVRGYLFQVGYEKWSIVHFTVNRSMVMTSNIAESLNARNRETRELPIMSLLDYMMNLVME
;
A
#
# COMPACT_ATOMS: atom_id res chain seq x y z
N MET A 1 16.10 22.96 3.76
CA MET A 1 16.28 21.50 3.74
C MET A 1 17.53 21.17 2.96
N THR A 2 18.49 20.50 3.60
CA THR A 2 19.84 20.19 3.11
C THR A 2 19.95 18.70 2.78
N ASN A 3 19.29 18.26 1.69
CA ASN A 3 19.47 16.90 1.15
C ASN A 3 19.48 16.95 -0.39
N PRO A 4 20.61 17.33 -1.01
CA PRO A 4 20.76 17.42 -2.45
C PRO A 4 20.32 16.13 -3.15
N GLY A 5 19.55 16.24 -4.23
CA GLY A 5 18.99 15.10 -4.97
C GLY A 5 17.65 14.58 -4.45
N SER A 6 17.13 15.12 -3.33
CA SER A 6 15.76 14.82 -2.89
C SER A 6 14.75 15.57 -3.76
N VAL A 7 13.60 14.95 -3.99
CA VAL A 7 12.47 15.55 -4.70
C VAL A 7 11.47 16.04 -3.68
N THR A 8 11.21 17.34 -3.68
CA THR A 8 10.11 17.94 -2.92
C THR A 8 9.27 18.76 -3.86
N MET A 9 7.96 18.56 -3.81
CA MET A 9 7.02 19.31 -4.61
C MET A 9 5.90 19.82 -3.72
N LEU A 10 5.66 21.11 -3.80
CA LEU A 10 4.66 21.82 -3.01
C LEU A 10 3.58 22.32 -3.96
N HIS A 11 2.36 21.85 -3.76
CA HIS A 11 1.19 22.35 -4.46
C HIS A 11 0.47 23.38 -3.58
N LYS A 12 0.09 24.50 -4.20
CA LYS A 12 -0.67 25.57 -3.57
C LYS A 12 -1.91 25.87 -4.40
N SER A 13 -2.99 26.32 -3.76
CA SER A 13 -4.15 26.85 -4.45
C SER A 13 -3.81 28.16 -5.18
N GLU A 14 -4.73 28.65 -6.02
CA GLU A 14 -4.61 29.94 -6.69
C GLU A 14 -4.42 31.12 -5.70
N GLU A 15 -4.97 31.00 -4.50
CA GLU A 15 -4.82 31.96 -3.41
C GLU A 15 -3.52 31.78 -2.60
N GLY A 16 -2.64 30.87 -3.03
CA GLY A 16 -1.35 30.60 -2.36
C GLY A 16 -1.45 29.76 -1.09
N ARG A 17 -2.61 29.16 -0.80
CA ARG A 17 -2.80 28.29 0.37
C ARG A 17 -2.18 26.91 0.13
N PHE A 18 -1.56 26.34 1.16
CA PHE A 18 -0.99 24.99 1.11
C PHE A 18 -2.08 23.97 0.77
N MET A 19 -1.81 23.09 -0.20
CA MET A 19 -2.70 21.98 -0.57
C MET A 19 -2.00 20.65 -0.31
N TYR A 20 -0.87 20.41 -0.99
CA TYR A 20 -0.17 19.13 -0.99
C TYR A 20 1.33 19.35 -0.86
N VAL A 21 2.01 18.47 -0.14
CA VAL A 21 3.47 18.34 -0.24
C VAL A 21 3.83 16.90 -0.50
N PHE A 22 4.57 16.66 -1.57
CA PHE A 22 5.21 15.38 -1.86
C PHE A 22 6.69 15.48 -1.50
N VAL A 23 7.22 14.44 -0.86
CA VAL A 23 8.64 14.32 -0.57
C VAL A 23 9.11 12.90 -0.83
N ALA A 24 10.23 12.81 -1.56
CA ALA A 24 11.03 11.62 -1.72
C ALA A 24 12.50 11.98 -1.48
N LEU A 25 13.14 11.28 -0.56
CA LEU A 25 14.51 11.60 -0.16
C LEU A 25 15.52 10.96 -1.10
N ASN A 26 16.65 11.62 -1.31
CA ASN A 26 17.69 11.14 -2.21
C ASN A 26 18.15 9.71 -1.87
N ALA A 27 18.23 9.38 -0.57
CA ALA A 27 18.55 8.03 -0.10
C ALA A 27 17.54 6.98 -0.61
N SER A 28 16.24 7.27 -0.57
CA SER A 28 15.20 6.40 -1.11
C SER A 28 15.29 6.28 -2.64
N ILE A 29 15.55 7.39 -3.34
CA ILE A 29 15.66 7.44 -4.81
C ILE A 29 16.85 6.60 -5.28
N ILE A 30 18.04 6.80 -4.69
CA ILE A 30 19.24 6.05 -5.02
C ILE A 30 19.12 4.58 -4.57
N GLY A 31 18.50 4.34 -3.42
CA GLY A 31 18.29 3.01 -2.86
C GLY A 31 17.33 2.15 -3.68
N TRP A 32 16.39 2.78 -4.38
CA TRP A 32 15.31 2.09 -5.09
C TRP A 32 15.77 0.93 -5.97
N LYS A 33 16.88 1.08 -6.70
CA LYS A 33 17.44 0.01 -7.56
C LYS A 33 17.76 -1.28 -6.79
N TYR A 34 18.03 -1.20 -5.49
CA TYR A 34 18.40 -2.32 -4.62
C TYR A 34 17.21 -2.91 -3.85
N PHE A 35 16.04 -2.29 -3.90
CA PHE A 35 14.86 -2.74 -3.17
C PHE A 35 14.03 -3.73 -3.97
N TYR A 36 13.22 -4.52 -3.28
CA TYR A 36 12.21 -5.34 -3.93
C TYR A 36 11.22 -4.44 -4.69
N HIS A 37 10.76 -4.90 -5.86
CA HIS A 37 9.86 -4.13 -6.72
C HIS A 37 8.40 -4.18 -6.22
N ILE A 38 8.20 -4.37 -4.92
CA ILE A 38 6.87 -4.40 -4.30
C ILE A 38 6.72 -3.12 -3.49
N VAL A 39 5.91 -2.21 -4.01
CA VAL A 39 5.61 -0.92 -3.38
C VAL A 39 4.32 -1.07 -2.59
N VAL A 40 4.39 -0.91 -1.27
CA VAL A 40 3.20 -0.84 -0.42
C VAL A 40 2.80 0.62 -0.28
N VAL A 41 1.55 0.92 -0.62
CA VAL A 41 0.97 2.26 -0.43
C VAL A 41 -0.17 2.20 0.58
N ASP A 42 -0.28 3.26 1.38
CA ASP A 42 -1.31 3.38 2.42
C ASP A 42 -1.58 4.84 2.79
N GLY A 43 -2.82 5.12 3.16
CA GLY A 43 -3.27 6.41 3.66
C GLY A 43 -3.61 6.33 5.15
N THR A 44 -3.16 7.30 5.94
CA THR A 44 -3.58 7.43 7.33
C THR A 44 -3.90 8.86 7.74
N PHE A 45 -4.91 9.03 8.59
CA PHE A 45 -5.26 10.31 9.17
C PHE A 45 -4.12 10.92 10.01
N LEU A 46 -3.86 12.20 9.77
CA LEU A 46 -3.13 13.06 10.69
C LEU A 46 -4.02 13.39 11.89
N LYS A 47 -3.40 13.47 13.08
CA LYS A 47 -4.07 13.80 14.34
C LYS A 47 -3.84 15.23 14.79
N SER A 48 -2.98 15.96 14.09
CA SER A 48 -2.68 17.35 14.36
C SER A 48 -3.90 18.25 14.12
N SER A 49 -3.81 19.49 14.61
CA SER A 49 -4.87 20.52 14.45
C SER A 49 -5.26 20.80 13.00
N HIS A 50 -4.39 20.46 12.04
CA HIS A 50 -4.54 20.77 10.62
C HIS A 50 -5.30 19.71 9.81
N ARG A 51 -5.93 18.71 10.46
CA ARG A 51 -6.83 17.69 9.86
C ARG A 51 -6.53 17.38 8.38
N GLY A 52 -5.71 16.36 8.14
CA GLY A 52 -5.37 15.89 6.79
C GLY A 52 -5.04 14.41 6.78
N ILE A 53 -4.55 13.93 5.65
CA ILE A 53 -4.14 12.54 5.43
C ILE A 53 -2.67 12.54 5.04
N ILE A 54 -1.92 11.60 5.61
CA ILE A 54 -0.60 11.25 5.10
C ILE A 54 -0.73 10.00 4.22
N LEU A 55 -0.34 10.14 2.96
CA LEU A 55 -0.16 9.05 2.01
C LEU A 55 1.31 8.63 2.05
N THR A 56 1.57 7.32 2.04
CA THR A 56 2.92 6.79 2.12
C THR A 56 3.13 5.71 1.07
N ALA A 57 4.35 5.63 0.56
CA ALA A 57 4.84 4.54 -0.28
C ALA A 57 6.09 3.98 0.38
N SER A 58 6.18 2.66 0.49
CA SER A 58 7.28 1.97 1.15
C SER A 58 7.60 0.67 0.46
N ALA A 59 8.83 0.20 0.59
CA ALA A 59 9.27 -1.08 0.04
C ALA A 59 10.13 -1.82 1.06
N HIS A 60 10.46 -3.07 0.75
CA HIS A 60 11.52 -3.79 1.45
C HIS A 60 12.84 -3.58 0.73
N ASP A 61 13.90 -3.33 1.50
CA ASP A 61 15.27 -3.44 0.97
C ASP A 61 15.63 -4.90 0.66
N ALA A 62 16.82 -5.15 0.11
CA ALA A 62 17.28 -6.49 -0.23
C ALA A 62 17.33 -7.46 0.96
N VAL A 63 17.41 -6.95 2.19
CA VAL A 63 17.49 -7.74 3.44
C VAL A 63 16.10 -7.93 4.08
N GLY A 64 15.05 -7.34 3.49
CA GLY A 64 13.68 -7.41 4.00
C GLY A 64 13.35 -6.37 5.08
N LYS A 65 14.21 -5.37 5.32
CA LYS A 65 13.89 -4.23 6.21
C LYS A 65 12.91 -3.31 5.49
N ILE A 66 11.95 -2.78 6.24
CA ILE A 66 11.00 -1.78 5.75
C ILE A 66 11.72 -0.45 5.51
N PHE A 67 11.56 0.09 4.31
CA PHE A 67 12.16 1.35 3.90
C PHE A 67 11.10 2.31 3.31
N PRO A 68 10.92 3.51 3.88
CA PRO A 68 10.04 4.53 3.31
C PRO A 68 10.59 5.06 1.98
N LEU A 69 9.75 5.07 0.94
CA LEU A 69 10.12 5.61 -0.37
C LEU A 69 9.71 7.08 -0.51
N ALA A 70 8.43 7.36 -0.27
CA ALA A 70 7.86 8.69 -0.41
C ALA A 70 6.69 8.87 0.55
N TYR A 71 6.39 10.13 0.83
CA TYR A 71 5.21 10.52 1.60
C TYR A 71 4.59 11.77 1.01
N THR A 72 3.29 11.93 1.21
CA THR A 72 2.56 13.12 0.83
C THR A 72 1.55 13.49 1.90
N VAL A 73 1.51 14.77 2.27
CA VAL A 73 0.43 15.29 3.11
C VAL A 73 -0.63 15.91 2.19
N VAL A 74 -1.87 15.46 2.35
CA VAL A 74 -3.04 15.93 1.60
C VAL A 74 -4.15 16.37 2.54
N ASP A 75 -5.03 17.24 2.03
CA ASP A 75 -6.19 17.75 2.76
C ASP A 75 -7.28 16.68 2.98
N SER A 76 -7.44 15.75 2.03
CA SER A 76 -8.43 14.68 2.10
C SER A 76 -8.04 13.47 1.24
N GLU A 77 -8.52 12.29 1.63
CA GLU A 77 -8.31 11.04 0.89
C GLU A 77 -9.36 10.88 -0.21
N ASN A 78 -9.05 11.39 -1.39
CA ASN A 78 -9.91 11.38 -2.57
C ASN A 78 -9.15 10.87 -3.82
N ASP A 79 -9.87 10.67 -4.93
CA ASP A 79 -9.29 10.10 -6.15
C ASP A 79 -8.15 10.97 -6.71
N ALA A 80 -8.33 12.30 -6.73
CA ALA A 80 -7.30 13.23 -7.20
C ALA A 80 -6.04 13.22 -6.32
N SER A 81 -6.19 13.07 -5.00
CA SER A 81 -5.06 12.98 -4.07
C SER A 81 -4.23 11.73 -4.31
N TRP A 82 -4.88 10.59 -4.59
CA TRP A 82 -4.21 9.33 -4.89
C TRP A 82 -3.58 9.32 -6.27
N GLU A 83 -4.27 9.82 -7.29
CA GLU A 83 -3.72 9.98 -8.64
C GLU A 83 -2.49 10.88 -8.62
N CYS A 84 -2.57 12.05 -7.97
CA CYS A 84 -1.43 12.95 -7.80
C CYS A 84 -0.27 12.26 -7.08
N PHE A 85 -0.53 11.57 -5.97
CA PHE A 85 0.53 10.87 -5.23
C PHE A 85 1.24 9.82 -6.09
N ILE A 86 0.49 9.02 -6.83
CA ILE A 86 1.03 7.93 -7.65
C ILE A 86 1.76 8.48 -8.88
N GLU A 87 1.25 9.56 -9.50
CA GLU A 87 1.91 10.26 -10.60
C GLU A 87 3.27 10.80 -10.17
N MET A 88 3.33 11.42 -8.99
CA MET A 88 4.56 11.98 -8.43
C MET A 88 5.55 10.88 -8.04
N PHE A 89 5.05 9.77 -7.53
CA PHE A 89 5.84 8.57 -7.30
C PHE A 89 6.43 8.04 -8.62
N ARG A 90 5.64 7.95 -9.69
CA ARG A 90 6.09 7.50 -11.01
C ARG A 90 7.15 8.41 -11.60
N GLN A 91 6.96 9.71 -11.54
CA GLN A 91 7.95 10.68 -12.03
C GLN A 91 9.27 10.58 -11.27
N THR A 92 9.23 10.22 -9.97
CA THR A 92 10.40 10.15 -9.11
C THR A 92 11.15 8.81 -9.22
N PHE A 93 10.42 7.70 -9.20
CA PHE A 93 10.98 6.33 -9.09
C PHE A 93 10.88 5.52 -10.39
N GLY A 94 10.13 6.02 -11.38
CA GLY A 94 9.87 5.34 -12.64
C GLY A 94 8.97 4.11 -12.48
N GLU A 95 9.07 3.25 -13.49
CA GLU A 95 8.43 1.94 -13.53
C GLU A 95 9.51 0.87 -13.68
N ARG A 96 9.32 -0.30 -13.08
CA ARG A 96 10.26 -1.42 -13.17
C ARG A 96 9.55 -2.67 -13.64
N GLU A 97 10.26 -3.51 -14.38
CA GLU A 97 9.75 -4.82 -14.76
C GLU A 97 9.32 -5.60 -13.51
N ARG A 98 8.14 -6.21 -13.57
CA ARG A 98 7.56 -7.01 -12.48
C ARG A 98 7.33 -6.22 -11.18
N MET A 99 7.12 -4.90 -11.28
CA MET A 99 6.66 -4.12 -10.13
C MET A 99 5.24 -4.56 -9.72
N CYS A 100 4.93 -4.61 -8.42
CA CYS A 100 3.56 -4.66 -7.91
C CYS A 100 3.33 -3.51 -6.93
N ILE A 101 2.15 -2.91 -6.99
CA ILE A 101 1.64 -2.01 -5.95
C ILE A 101 0.73 -2.83 -5.03
N VAL A 102 1.01 -2.83 -3.74
CA VAL A 102 0.15 -3.45 -2.71
C VAL A 102 -0.52 -2.35 -1.91
N SER A 103 -1.83 -2.43 -1.74
CA SER A 103 -2.56 -1.48 -0.90
C SER A 103 -3.71 -2.17 -0.15
N ASP A 104 -4.42 -1.38 0.66
CA ASP A 104 -5.73 -1.79 1.13
C ASP A 104 -6.74 -1.84 -0.05
N ARG A 105 -7.92 -2.44 0.15
CA ARG A 105 -8.91 -2.58 -0.93
C ARG A 105 -9.70 -1.27 -1.16
N GLN A 106 -9.13 -0.09 -0.93
CA GLN A 106 -9.82 1.15 -1.21
C GLN A 106 -9.90 1.40 -2.72
N ALA A 107 -11.13 1.61 -3.21
CA ALA A 107 -11.40 1.82 -4.64
C ALA A 107 -10.62 3.00 -5.23
N ARG A 108 -10.31 4.02 -4.41
CA ARG A 108 -9.60 5.23 -4.82
C ARG A 108 -8.14 4.95 -5.18
N ILE A 109 -7.46 4.12 -4.38
CA ILE A 109 -6.07 3.70 -4.64
C ILE A 109 -6.00 2.87 -5.92
N LEU A 110 -6.95 1.96 -6.09
CA LEU A 110 -7.09 1.16 -7.30
C LEU A 110 -7.30 2.04 -8.54
N GLY A 111 -8.14 3.07 -8.44
CA GLY A 111 -8.38 4.04 -9.51
C GLY A 111 -7.12 4.79 -9.92
N GLY A 112 -6.49 5.49 -8.97
CA GLY A 112 -5.26 6.25 -9.25
C GLY A 112 -4.12 5.38 -9.78
N SER A 113 -3.91 4.20 -9.19
CA SER A 113 -2.86 3.27 -9.63
C SER A 113 -3.09 2.74 -11.05
N SER A 114 -4.34 2.43 -11.40
CA SER A 114 -4.66 1.88 -12.73
C SER A 114 -4.58 2.93 -13.83
N ILE A 115 -4.81 4.22 -13.50
CA ILE A 115 -4.63 5.35 -14.43
C ILE A 115 -3.14 5.59 -14.69
N VAL A 116 -2.34 5.67 -13.63
CA VAL A 116 -0.93 6.05 -13.72
C VAL A 116 -0.04 4.87 -14.14
N TYR A 117 -0.38 3.65 -13.72
CA TYR A 117 0.37 2.42 -13.98
C TYR A 117 -0.55 1.31 -14.54
N PRO A 118 -1.01 1.42 -15.78
CA PRO A 118 -1.96 0.46 -16.37
C PRO A 118 -1.42 -0.97 -16.47
N GLU A 119 -0.10 -1.11 -16.65
CA GLU A 119 0.58 -2.41 -16.83
C GLU A 119 1.15 -2.99 -15.53
N VAL A 120 1.14 -2.22 -14.44
CA VAL A 120 1.67 -2.66 -13.15
C VAL A 120 0.58 -3.43 -12.41
N SER A 121 0.94 -4.61 -11.91
CA SER A 121 0.00 -5.40 -11.13
C SER A 121 -0.39 -4.67 -9.85
N HIS A 122 -1.69 -4.70 -9.52
CA HIS A 122 -2.19 -4.20 -8.25
C HIS A 122 -2.67 -5.33 -7.34
N CYS A 123 -2.00 -5.42 -6.19
CA CYS A 123 -2.15 -6.43 -5.18
C CYS A 123 -3.02 -5.89 -4.01
N VAL A 124 -3.93 -6.71 -3.49
CA VAL A 124 -4.69 -6.37 -2.28
C VAL A 124 -4.04 -7.02 -1.06
N CYS A 125 -3.96 -6.30 0.06
CA CYS A 125 -3.53 -6.88 1.33
C CYS A 125 -4.50 -7.99 1.79
N ILE A 126 -3.97 -9.19 2.09
CA ILE A 126 -4.82 -10.33 2.49
C ILE A 126 -5.48 -10.13 3.87
N PHE A 127 -4.87 -9.38 4.78
CA PHE A 127 -5.51 -9.06 6.08
C PHE A 127 -6.68 -8.09 5.92
N HIS A 128 -6.53 -7.07 5.08
CA HIS A 128 -7.62 -6.17 4.74
C HIS A 128 -8.74 -6.88 3.99
N LEU A 129 -8.38 -7.77 3.05
CA LEU A 129 -9.36 -8.60 2.35
C LEU A 129 -10.11 -9.52 3.34
N TRP A 130 -9.40 -10.15 4.29
CA TRP A 130 -10.03 -10.92 5.36
C TRP A 130 -10.98 -10.08 6.21
N ASN A 131 -10.58 -8.87 6.60
CA ASN A 131 -11.45 -7.98 7.36
C ASN A 131 -12.73 -7.61 6.60
N ASN A 132 -12.65 -7.46 5.28
CA ASN A 132 -13.82 -7.25 4.44
C ASN A 132 -14.72 -8.49 4.36
N ILE A 133 -14.13 -9.69 4.23
CA ILE A 133 -14.87 -10.96 4.30
C ILE A 133 -15.60 -11.06 5.64
N LYS A 134 -14.90 -10.82 6.76
CA LYS A 134 -15.48 -10.85 8.11
C LYS A 134 -16.62 -9.86 8.30
N LYS A 135 -16.54 -8.66 7.70
CA LYS A 135 -17.62 -7.66 7.75
C LYS A 135 -18.85 -8.10 6.93
N GLN A 136 -18.64 -8.71 5.77
CA GLN A 136 -19.70 -9.08 4.85
C GLN A 136 -20.37 -10.42 5.20
N PHE A 137 -19.58 -11.42 5.63
CA PHE A 137 -20.02 -12.79 5.90
C PHE A 137 -19.93 -13.09 7.39
N LYS A 138 -21.02 -12.81 8.11
CA LYS A 138 -21.07 -12.75 9.59
C LYS A 138 -21.03 -14.10 10.33
N LYS A 139 -20.73 -15.22 9.67
CA LYS A 139 -20.79 -16.58 10.24
C LYS A 139 -19.50 -17.35 9.96
N ASN A 140 -19.21 -18.36 10.78
CA ASN A 140 -18.10 -19.31 10.60
C ASN A 140 -16.70 -18.66 10.47
N HIS A 141 -16.48 -17.50 11.09
CA HIS A 141 -15.26 -16.71 10.89
C HIS A 141 -13.97 -17.48 11.11
N ASP A 142 -13.87 -18.31 12.15
CA ASP A 142 -12.61 -18.99 12.46
C ASP A 142 -12.24 -20.01 11.38
N ARG A 143 -13.21 -20.84 10.97
CA ARG A 143 -13.03 -21.81 9.87
C ARG A 143 -12.75 -21.11 8.54
N LEU A 144 -13.48 -20.03 8.24
CA LEU A 144 -13.26 -19.24 7.02
C LEU A 144 -11.87 -18.59 7.02
N ARG A 145 -11.38 -18.13 8.19
CA ARG A 145 -10.08 -17.49 8.34
C ARG A 145 -8.97 -18.48 7.97
N GLU A 146 -9.00 -19.66 8.58
CA GLU A 146 -7.99 -20.70 8.34
C GLU A 146 -7.90 -21.05 6.87
N VAL A 147 -9.04 -21.36 6.24
CA VAL A 147 -9.09 -21.72 4.81
C VAL A 147 -8.66 -20.54 3.94
N PHE A 148 -9.13 -19.32 4.20
CA PHE A 148 -8.77 -18.14 3.42
C PHE A 148 -7.26 -17.87 3.43
N PHE A 149 -6.62 -17.88 4.60
CA PHE A 149 -5.18 -17.63 4.69
C PHE A 149 -4.35 -18.78 4.10
N ALA A 150 -4.82 -20.03 4.19
CA ALA A 150 -4.22 -21.16 3.50
C ALA A 150 -4.32 -21.02 1.97
N MET A 151 -5.49 -20.62 1.46
CA MET A 151 -5.71 -20.37 0.03
C MET A 151 -4.82 -19.25 -0.50
N ALA A 152 -4.74 -18.13 0.23
CA ALA A 152 -3.94 -16.98 -0.17
C ALA A 152 -2.45 -17.35 -0.29
N ARG A 153 -1.97 -18.28 0.54
CA ARG A 153 -0.56 -18.72 0.61
C ARG A 153 -0.28 -20.01 -0.16
N ALA A 154 -1.26 -20.57 -0.87
CA ALA A 154 -1.06 -21.78 -1.64
C ALA A 154 -0.08 -21.52 -2.79
N TYR A 155 0.91 -22.42 -2.95
CA TYR A 155 1.89 -22.38 -4.04
C TYR A 155 1.53 -23.30 -5.21
N LYS A 156 0.57 -24.22 -5.00
CA LYS A 156 0.14 -25.23 -5.97
C LYS A 156 -1.33 -25.05 -6.29
N ILE A 157 -1.69 -25.14 -7.56
CA ILE A 157 -3.05 -24.86 -8.02
C ILE A 157 -4.01 -25.95 -7.51
N GLU A 158 -3.52 -27.18 -7.36
CA GLU A 158 -4.26 -28.29 -6.80
C GLU A 158 -4.63 -28.01 -5.34
N ASN A 159 -3.69 -27.50 -4.54
CA ASN A 159 -3.95 -27.14 -3.15
C ASN A 159 -4.98 -26.01 -3.05
N PHE A 160 -4.85 -24.99 -3.91
CA PHE A 160 -5.83 -23.90 -3.97
C PHE A 160 -7.23 -24.42 -4.33
N ASN A 161 -7.32 -25.31 -5.33
CA ASN A 161 -8.57 -25.92 -5.78
C ASN A 161 -9.24 -26.78 -4.71
N CYS A 162 -8.47 -27.51 -3.89
CA CYS A 162 -9.02 -28.21 -2.73
C CYS A 162 -9.55 -27.23 -1.69
N LEU A 163 -8.74 -26.23 -1.31
CA LEU A 163 -9.11 -25.26 -0.29
C LEU A 163 -10.33 -24.39 -0.69
N ILE A 164 -10.49 -24.07 -1.98
CA ILE A 164 -11.69 -23.34 -2.42
C ILE A 164 -12.96 -24.20 -2.36
N GLN A 165 -12.85 -25.54 -2.43
CA GLN A 165 -13.97 -26.43 -2.17
C GLN A 165 -14.30 -26.49 -0.68
N ASP A 166 -13.28 -26.52 0.19
CA ASP A 166 -13.48 -26.42 1.64
C ASP A 166 -14.17 -25.10 2.03
N MET A 167 -13.79 -23.99 1.38
CA MET A 167 -14.45 -22.69 1.53
C MET A 167 -15.94 -22.77 1.18
N ASP A 168 -16.29 -23.44 0.07
CA ASP A 168 -17.68 -23.61 -0.35
C ASP A 168 -18.51 -24.43 0.64
N ASN A 169 -17.91 -25.46 1.22
CA ASN A 169 -18.52 -26.29 2.25
C ASN A 169 -18.80 -25.49 3.54
N ILE A 170 -18.04 -24.42 3.81
CA ILE A 170 -18.26 -23.53 4.96
C ILE A 170 -19.28 -22.44 4.63
N ASP A 171 -19.07 -21.72 3.52
CA ASP A 171 -19.99 -20.70 2.99
C ASP A 171 -19.72 -20.40 1.50
N LYS A 172 -20.47 -21.07 0.61
CA LYS A 172 -20.42 -20.89 -0.86
C LYS A 172 -20.51 -19.45 -1.36
N ARG A 173 -21.07 -18.51 -0.58
CA ARG A 173 -21.19 -17.11 -1.01
C ARG A 173 -19.84 -16.40 -1.04
N VAL A 174 -18.86 -16.89 -0.27
CA VAL A 174 -17.52 -16.30 -0.17
C VAL A 174 -16.75 -16.46 -1.49
N ARG A 175 -16.87 -17.60 -2.17
CA ARG A 175 -16.21 -17.84 -3.46
C ARG A 175 -16.55 -16.79 -4.50
N GLY A 176 -17.84 -16.48 -4.67
CA GLY A 176 -18.30 -15.48 -5.65
C GLY A 176 -17.71 -14.09 -5.37
N TYR A 177 -17.66 -13.70 -4.09
CA TYR A 177 -17.02 -12.45 -3.69
C TYR A 177 -15.51 -12.45 -3.97
N LEU A 178 -14.80 -13.53 -3.63
CA LEU A 178 -13.36 -13.64 -3.89
C LEU A 178 -13.02 -13.64 -5.38
N PHE A 179 -13.88 -14.26 -6.20
CA PHE A 179 -13.77 -14.25 -7.66
C PHE A 179 -13.92 -12.82 -8.21
N GLN A 180 -14.90 -12.06 -7.71
CA GLN A 180 -15.08 -10.64 -8.09
C GLN A 180 -13.91 -9.76 -7.68
N VAL A 181 -13.15 -10.11 -6.62
CA VAL A 181 -11.92 -9.40 -6.28
C VAL A 181 -10.83 -9.66 -7.33
N GLY A 182 -10.80 -10.86 -7.93
CA GLY A 182 -9.73 -11.34 -8.80
C GLY A 182 -8.68 -12.11 -8.00
N TYR A 183 -8.51 -13.41 -8.28
CA TYR A 183 -7.60 -14.29 -7.52
C TYR A 183 -6.14 -13.87 -7.67
N GLU A 184 -5.77 -13.35 -8.83
CA GLU A 184 -4.47 -12.76 -9.12
C GLU A 184 -4.11 -11.64 -8.12
N LYS A 185 -5.08 -10.90 -7.59
CA LYS A 185 -4.78 -9.76 -6.70
C LYS A 185 -4.37 -10.18 -5.28
N TRP A 186 -4.63 -11.42 -4.86
CA TRP A 186 -4.48 -11.80 -3.45
C TRP A 186 -3.96 -13.23 -3.20
N SER A 187 -3.92 -14.11 -4.21
CA SER A 187 -3.41 -15.48 -4.06
C SER A 187 -2.05 -15.65 -4.73
N ILE A 188 -1.10 -16.30 -4.04
CA ILE A 188 0.26 -16.55 -4.56
C ILE A 188 0.22 -17.36 -5.86
N VAL A 189 -0.55 -18.46 -5.90
CA VAL A 189 -0.55 -19.36 -7.07
C VAL A 189 -1.09 -18.73 -8.35
N HIS A 190 -1.97 -17.74 -8.22
CA HIS A 190 -2.57 -17.05 -9.36
C HIS A 190 -1.79 -15.80 -9.79
N PHE A 191 -0.74 -15.43 -9.07
CA PHE A 191 -0.03 -14.19 -9.30
C PHE A 191 1.16 -14.37 -10.26
N THR A 192 1.40 -13.37 -11.10
CA THR A 192 2.41 -13.41 -12.16
C THR A 192 3.79 -12.95 -11.69
N VAL A 193 3.87 -12.24 -10.57
CA VAL A 193 5.11 -11.75 -9.96
C VAL A 193 5.37 -12.51 -8.66
N ASN A 194 6.64 -12.78 -8.32
CA ASN A 194 6.98 -13.47 -7.07
C ASN A 194 6.69 -12.58 -5.85
N ARG A 195 5.48 -12.68 -5.29
CA ARG A 195 4.97 -11.92 -4.13
C ARG A 195 5.08 -12.71 -2.82
N SER A 196 5.79 -13.83 -2.80
CA SER A 196 5.92 -14.68 -1.60
C SER A 196 6.36 -13.91 -0.35
N MET A 197 7.06 -12.79 -0.52
CA MET A 197 7.56 -11.95 0.57
C MET A 197 6.58 -10.88 1.10
N VAL A 198 5.63 -10.36 0.30
CA VAL A 198 4.80 -9.19 0.70
C VAL A 198 3.32 -9.41 0.35
N MET A 199 2.65 -10.26 1.13
CA MET A 199 1.22 -10.53 1.01
C MET A 199 0.33 -9.53 1.77
N THR A 200 0.95 -8.69 2.60
CA THR A 200 0.26 -7.84 3.57
C THR A 200 0.73 -6.39 3.46
N SER A 201 -0.09 -5.47 3.92
CA SER A 201 0.26 -4.07 4.17
C SER A 201 0.95 -3.87 5.52
N ASN A 202 1.52 -4.93 6.13
CA ASN A 202 2.19 -4.83 7.44
C ASN A 202 3.31 -3.78 7.43
N ILE A 203 3.92 -3.56 6.26
CA ILE A 203 4.91 -2.50 6.02
C ILE A 203 4.33 -1.13 6.38
N ALA A 204 3.18 -0.81 5.77
CA ALA A 204 2.45 0.42 6.04
C ALA A 204 1.97 0.47 7.49
N GLU A 205 1.37 -0.60 8.01
CA GLU A 205 0.87 -0.65 9.40
C GLU A 205 1.99 -0.45 10.44
N SER A 206 3.18 -1.02 10.20
CA SER A 206 4.36 -0.87 11.06
C SER A 206 4.90 0.57 11.02
N LEU A 207 5.02 1.17 9.84
CA LEU A 207 5.40 2.57 9.70
C LEU A 207 4.37 3.50 10.34
N ASN A 208 3.10 3.19 10.17
CA ASN A 208 2.00 3.91 10.78
C ASN A 208 2.04 3.85 12.30
N ALA A 209 2.39 2.70 12.87
CA ALA A 209 2.57 2.53 14.31
C ALA A 209 3.80 3.29 14.82
N ARG A 210 4.94 3.22 14.12
CA ARG A 210 6.15 3.99 14.46
C ARG A 210 5.90 5.50 14.39
N ASN A 211 5.11 5.95 13.42
CA ASN A 211 4.78 7.36 13.20
C ASN A 211 3.55 7.83 13.99
N ARG A 212 3.10 7.06 15.01
CA ARG A 212 1.83 7.35 15.69
C ARG A 212 1.86 8.71 16.40
N GLU A 213 2.94 9.01 17.10
CA GLU A 213 3.11 10.27 17.86
C GLU A 213 3.41 11.44 16.92
N THR A 214 4.09 11.17 15.80
CA THR A 214 4.50 12.21 14.86
C THR A 214 3.32 12.76 14.05
N ARG A 215 2.22 12.02 13.96
CA ARG A 215 0.96 12.48 13.36
C ARG A 215 0.28 13.62 14.12
N GLU A 216 0.67 13.87 15.37
CA GLU A 216 0.16 14.99 16.17
C GLU A 216 0.98 16.27 15.97
N LEU A 217 2.16 16.16 15.33
CA LEU A 217 3.05 17.28 15.11
C LEU A 217 2.54 18.23 14.00
N PRO A 218 2.97 19.50 14.02
CA PRO A 218 2.85 20.38 12.87
C PRO A 218 3.52 19.78 11.63
N ILE A 219 3.01 20.11 10.44
CA ILE A 219 3.46 19.52 9.16
C ILE A 219 4.98 19.60 9.02
N MET A 220 5.61 20.75 9.28
CA MET A 220 7.06 20.90 9.16
C MET A 220 7.83 19.92 10.07
N SER A 221 7.42 19.79 11.33
CA SER A 221 8.06 18.86 12.28
C SER A 221 7.83 17.39 11.91
N LEU A 222 6.66 17.07 11.33
CA LEU A 222 6.38 15.75 10.78
C LEU A 222 7.29 15.43 9.58
N LEU A 223 7.49 16.39 8.66
CA LEU A 223 8.40 16.22 7.52
C LEU A 223 9.85 16.03 7.99
N ASP A 224 10.31 16.83 8.95
CA ASP A 224 11.65 16.70 9.54
C ASP A 224 11.85 15.33 10.21
N TYR A 225 10.85 14.85 10.96
CA TYR A 225 10.91 13.52 11.57
C TYR A 225 11.02 12.41 10.52
N MET A 226 10.20 12.46 9.47
CA MET A 226 10.24 11.47 8.40
C MET A 226 11.55 11.52 7.60
N MET A 227 12.16 12.70 7.50
CA MET A 227 13.50 12.84 6.93
C MET A 227 14.54 12.09 7.76
N ASN A 228 14.50 12.23 9.09
CA ASN A 228 15.43 11.52 9.97
C ASN A 228 15.22 10.01 9.96
N LEU A 229 13.97 9.54 9.86
CA LEU A 229 13.63 8.10 9.81
C LEU A 229 14.33 7.35 8.66
N VAL A 230 14.55 8.02 7.53
CA VAL A 230 15.22 7.44 6.35
C VAL A 230 16.74 7.50 6.46
N MET A 231 17.26 8.39 7.31
CA MET A 231 18.70 8.58 7.53
C MET A 231 19.26 7.71 8.67
N GLU A 232 18.41 6.94 9.37
CA GLU A 232 18.75 5.94 10.41
C GLU A 232 18.92 4.50 9.87
#